data_AF-A0A7V4E3W0-F1
#
_entry.id   AF-A0A7V4E3W0-F1
#
_cell.length_a   1.000
_cell.length_b   1.000
_cell.length_c   1.000
_cell.angle_alpha   90.00
_cell.angle_beta   90.00
_cell.angle_gamma   90.00
#
_symmetry.space_group_name_H-M   'P 1'
#
loop_
_entity.id
_entity.type
_entity.pdbx_description
1 polymer ?
#
loop_
_entity_poly.entity_id
_entity_poly.type
_entity_poly.pdbx_seq_one_letter_code
_entity_poly.pdbx_strand_id
1 'polypeptide(L)' 'MLNKKGFTLIELLVVILIIGILLALIIPNFALFQERARRTSVKNNMHV' A
#
# COMPACT_ATOMS: atom_id res chain seq x y z
N MET A 1 -25.15 7.79 -27.10
CA MET A 1 -24.04 6.82 -27.29
C MET A 1 -22.92 7.21 -26.33
N LEU A 2 -22.75 6.48 -25.22
CA LEU A 2 -21.65 6.77 -24.30
C LEU A 2 -20.35 6.26 -24.93
N ASN A 3 -19.49 7.20 -25.36
CA ASN A 3 -18.12 6.92 -25.79
C ASN A 3 -17.38 6.20 -24.67
N LYS A 4 -17.26 4.88 -24.77
CA LYS A 4 -16.36 4.10 -23.93
C LYS A 4 -14.93 4.45 -24.35
N LYS A 5 -14.35 5.47 -23.72
CA LYS A 5 -12.90 5.71 -23.80
C LYS A 5 -12.22 4.48 -23.20
N GLY A 6 -11.60 3.67 -24.06
CA GLY A 6 -10.76 2.56 -23.62
C GLY A 6 -9.59 3.10 -22.81
N PHE A 7 -9.19 2.35 -21.79
CA PHE A 7 -8.01 2.66 -21.00
C PHE A 7 -6.78 2.64 -21.90
N THR A 8 -5.98 3.70 -21.86
CA THR A 8 -4.76 3.79 -22.67
C THR A 8 -3.63 3.01 -21.99
N LEU A 9 -2.71 2.45 -22.80
CA LEU A 9 -1.51 1.80 -22.27
C LEU A 9 -0.67 2.78 -21.43
N ILE A 10 -0.69 4.07 -21.79
CA ILE A 10 0.05 5.11 -21.06
C ILE A 10 -0.54 5.32 -19.65
N GLU A 11 -1.86 5.31 -19.50
CA GLU A 11 -2.50 5.40 -18.18
C GLU A 11 -2.10 4.22 -17.30
N LEU A 12 -2.07 2.99 -17.84
CA LEU A 12 -1.62 1.83 -17.08
C LEU A 12 -0.17 1.96 -16.61
N LEU A 13 0.70 2.44 -17.50
CA LEU A 13 2.13 2.56 -17.25
C LEU A 13 2.39 3.61 -16.15
N VAL A 14 1.70 4.75 -16.20
CA VAL A 14 1.76 5.79 -15.16
C VAL A 14 1.28 5.26 -13.81
N VAL A 15 0.22 4.44 -13.78
CA VAL A 15 -0.29 3.86 -12.53
C VAL A 15 0.74 2.93 -11.90
N ILE A 16 1.36 2.03 -12.68
CA ILE A 16 2.39 1.11 -12.16
C ILE A 16 3.61 1.89 -11.68
N LEU A 17 4.00 2.95 -12.40
CA LEU A 17 5.09 3.85 -11.98
C LEU A 17 4.81 4.48 -10.61
N ILE A 18 3.61 5.02 -10.40
CA ILE A 18 3.23 5.65 -9.13
C ILE A 18 3.21 4.60 -8.00
N ILE A 19 2.61 3.43 -8.24
CA ILE A 19 2.57 2.34 -7.24
C ILE A 19 3.99 1.90 -6.87
N GLY A 20 4.89 1.77 -7.84
CA GLY A 20 6.29 1.41 -7.59
C GLY A 20 7.02 2.42 -6.70
N ILE A 21 6.84 3.72 -6.95
CA ILE A 21 7.43 4.79 -6.15
C ILE A 21 6.89 4.74 -4.71
N LEU A 22 5.57 4.61 -4.54
CA LEU A 22 4.96 4.53 -3.21
C LEU A 22 5.46 3.30 -2.42
N LEU A 23 5.53 2.13 -3.07
CA LEU A 23 6.02 0.91 -2.43
C LEU A 23 7.50 1.02 -2.04
N ALA A 24 8.34 1.63 -2.87
CA ALA A 24 9.76 1.85 -2.56
C ALA A 24 9.96 2.69 -1.29
N LEU A 25 9.06 3.64 -1.01
CA LEU A 25 9.08 4.45 0.20
C LEU A 25 8.49 3.73 1.42
N ILE A 26 7.46 2.90 1.22
CA ILE A 26 6.71 2.25 2.31
C ILE A 26 7.40 0.98 2.81
N ILE A 27 7.91 0.12 1.92
CA ILE A 27 8.51 -1.17 2.25
C ILE A 27 9.61 -1.08 3.33
N PRO A 28 10.58 -0.16 3.30
CA PRO A 28 11.63 -0.11 4.33
C PRO A 28 11.07 0.18 5.73
N ASN A 29 9.97 0.92 5.82
CA ASN A 29 9.37 1.28 7.11
C ASN A 29 8.38 0.21 7.61
N PHE A 30 7.94 -0.70 6.73
CA PHE A 30 6.89 -1.67 7.03
C PHE A 30 7.26 -2.65 8.15
N ALA A 31 8.52 -3.08 8.23
CA ALA A 31 8.98 -4.01 9.27
C ALA A 31 8.77 -3.45 10.69
N LEU A 32 9.07 -2.17 10.90
CA LEU A 32 8.87 -1.48 12.18
C LEU A 32 7.39 -1.33 12.53
N PHE A 33 6.54 -1.05 11.54
CA PHE A 33 5.09 -1.02 11.74
C PHE A 33 4.53 -2.38 12.14
N GLN A 34 4.98 -3.46 11.50
CA GLN A 34 4.54 -4.82 11.85
C GLN A 34 4.94 -5.21 13.26
N GLU A 35 6.17 -4.90 13.68
CA GLU A 35 6.64 -5.16 15.04
C GLU A 35 5.82 -4.37 16.08
N ARG A 36 5.55 -3.09 15.82
CA ARG A 36 4.69 -2.25 16.66
C ARG A 36 3.28 -2.80 16.73
N ALA A 37 2.70 -3.23 15.61
CA ALA A 37 1.37 -3.84 15.57
C ALA A 37 1.33 -5.12 16.43
N ARG A 38 2.34 -6.00 16.30
CA ARG A 38 2.46 -7.22 17.12
C ARG A 38 2.58 -6.89 18.61
N ARG A 39 3.40 -5.89 18.98
CA ARG A 39 3.53 -5.44 20.37
C ARG A 39 2.21 -4.87 20.90
N THR A 40 1.50 -4.07 20.10
CA THR A 40 0.17 -3.54 20.45
C THR A 40 -0.86 -4.65 20.62
N SER A 41 -0.89 -5.65 19.74
CA SER A 41 -1.79 -6.81 19.87
C SER A 41 -1.56 -7.56 21.18
N VAL A 42 -0.30 -7.83 21.54
CA VAL A 42 0.04 -8.53 22.80
C VAL A 42 -0.32 -7.67 24.02
N LYS A 43 -0.04 -6.35 23.97
CA LYS A 43 -0.35 -5.43 25.07
C LYS A 43 -1.87 -5.27 25.30
N ASN A 44 -2.67 -5.34 24.24
CA ASN A 44 -4.13 -5.34 24.34
C ASN A 44 -4.67 -6.67 24.90
N ASN A 45 -4.04 -7.80 24.54
CA ASN A 45 -4.43 -9.12 25.04
C ASN A 45 -4.06 -9.37 26.53
N MET A 46 -3.28 -8.49 27.15
CA MET A 46 -2.96 -8.55 28.59
C MET A 46 -3.83 -7.61 29.44
N HIS A 47 -4.70 -6.81 28.81
CA HIS A 47 -5.67 -5.93 29.48
C HIS A 47 -7.08 -6.54 29.56
N VAL A 48 -7.19 -7.86 29.39
CA VAL A 48 -8.40 -8.63 29.71
C VAL A 48 -8.21 -9.39 31.02
#